data_AF-A0AAQ4F9W5-F1
#
_entry.id   AF-A0AAQ4F9W5-F1
#
_cell.length_a   1.000
_cell.length_b   1.000
_cell.length_c   1.000
_cell.angle_alpha   90.00
_cell.angle_beta   90.00
_cell.angle_gamma   90.00
#
_symmetry.space_group_name_H-M   'P 1'
#
loop_
_entity.id
_entity.type
_entity.pdbx_description
1 polymer ?
#
loop_
_entity_poly.entity_id
_entity_poly.type
_entity_poly.pdbx_seq_one_letter_code
_entity_poly.pdbx_strand_id
1 'polypeptide(L)'
;MGLLLAAESAISLFSAAEREHAERLLQLFMRAAGKFVRLLPWSEKVHDFLDSTITGMKLVYWPENLESMDNALSVMYKDFVDPMNDSQSFFGYWIHASKVLQTLDDRSYYLLQIRWRFQHRRFFEYYYWSNEMLVSHAALAGPLYYASQAAVLRAATFGGFGSNFLSSVLRVVNMAAFKAQEESDMETLLSPEGIKLISTCGSAYDDRIKHIVAVMAAWNLFKNVAWTPLDHNTSQVTLGGRTFAAEQVFFIAYCRSLCEVSAGNLCTDVLSKVRAFAATFKCKVGAHMHSLDRCGVVEDFENRLQNESMGSIF
;
A
#
# COMPACT_ATOMS: atom_id res chain seq x y z
N MET A 1 1.24 12.34 23.47
CA MET A 1 1.25 13.57 22.66
C MET A 1 1.10 13.30 21.16
N GLY A 2 1.99 12.52 20.51
CA GLY A 2 1.87 12.22 19.07
C GLY A 2 0.54 11.58 18.64
N LEU A 3 -0.04 10.69 19.45
CA LEU A 3 -1.34 10.07 19.16
C LEU A 3 -2.53 11.04 19.29
N LEU A 4 -2.47 11.95 20.27
CA LEU A 4 -3.56 12.92 20.51
C LEU A 4 -3.61 13.94 19.36
N LEU A 5 -2.44 14.44 18.95
CA LEU A 5 -2.32 15.33 17.79
C LEU A 5 -2.69 14.63 16.47
N ALA A 6 -2.34 13.35 16.32
CA ALA A 6 -2.73 12.59 15.14
C ALA A 6 -4.25 12.36 15.08
N ALA A 7 -4.89 12.07 16.22
CA ALA A 7 -6.34 11.96 16.35
C ALA A 7 -7.05 13.29 16.02
N GLU A 8 -6.60 14.41 16.58
CA GLU A 8 -7.15 15.74 16.30
C GLU A 8 -6.96 16.15 14.84
N SER A 9 -5.81 15.85 14.24
CA SER A 9 -5.56 16.09 12.81
C SER A 9 -6.49 15.26 11.92
N ALA A 10 -6.78 14.00 12.30
CA ALA A 10 -7.66 13.13 11.54
C ALA A 10 -9.13 13.56 11.57
N ILE A 11 -9.56 14.16 12.68
CA ILE A 11 -10.90 14.72 12.83
C ILE A 11 -11.07 15.99 11.98
N SER A 12 -10.07 16.86 11.99
CA SER A 12 -10.18 18.21 11.40
C SER A 12 -9.90 18.28 9.89
N LEU A 13 -9.15 17.32 9.33
CA LEU A 13 -8.65 17.43 7.96
C LEU A 13 -9.49 16.73 6.87
N PHE A 14 -10.41 15.82 7.24
CA PHE A 14 -11.18 15.04 6.26
C PHE A 14 -12.68 15.17 6.46
N SER A 15 -13.36 15.52 5.37
CA SER A 15 -14.81 15.44 5.30
C SER A 15 -15.29 13.98 5.33
N ALA A 16 -16.53 13.76 5.77
CA ALA A 16 -17.16 12.44 5.73
C ALA A 16 -17.18 11.84 4.31
N ALA A 17 -17.37 12.69 3.28
CA ALA A 17 -17.38 12.26 1.88
C ALA A 17 -16.01 11.76 1.40
N GLU A 18 -14.90 12.38 1.83
CA GLU A 18 -13.56 11.92 1.48
C GLU A 18 -13.21 10.59 2.13
N ARG A 19 -13.68 10.38 3.37
CA ARG A 19 -13.55 9.10 4.08
C ARG A 19 -14.29 7.98 3.35
N GLU A 20 -15.56 8.22 3.01
CA GLU A 20 -16.37 7.25 2.26
C GLU A 20 -15.74 6.93 0.90
N HIS A 21 -15.23 7.94 0.19
CA HIS A 21 -14.53 7.73 -1.08
C HIS A 21 -13.25 6.89 -0.91
N ALA A 22 -12.44 7.18 0.11
CA ALA A 22 -11.23 6.42 0.42
C ALA A 22 -11.55 4.96 0.79
N GLU A 23 -12.59 4.71 1.59
CA GLU A 23 -13.04 3.37 1.94
C GLU A 23 -13.46 2.56 0.71
N ARG A 24 -14.23 3.17 -0.19
CA ARG A 24 -14.62 2.53 -1.46
C ARG A 24 -13.40 2.17 -2.31
N LEU A 25 -12.40 3.05 -2.39
CA LEU A 25 -11.15 2.76 -3.11
C LEU A 25 -10.34 1.65 -2.45
N LEU A 26 -10.20 1.66 -1.12
CA LEU A 26 -9.53 0.60 -0.36
C LEU A 26 -10.18 -0.77 -0.61
N GLN A 27 -11.51 -0.83 -0.56
CA GLN A 27 -12.25 -2.05 -0.86
C GLN A 27 -12.04 -2.50 -2.32
N LEU A 28 -12.03 -1.56 -3.27
CA LEU A 28 -11.72 -1.86 -4.67
C LEU A 28 -10.34 -2.50 -4.81
N PHE A 29 -9.31 -1.89 -4.20
CA PHE A 29 -7.95 -2.43 -4.24
C PHE A 29 -7.86 -3.80 -3.57
N MET A 30 -8.53 -4.02 -2.44
CA MET A 30 -8.54 -5.32 -1.76
C MET A 30 -9.14 -6.43 -2.61
N ARG A 31 -10.30 -6.18 -3.23
CA ARG A 31 -10.94 -7.16 -4.14
C ARG A 31 -10.03 -7.46 -5.33
N ALA A 32 -9.41 -6.43 -5.88
CA ALA A 32 -8.49 -6.58 -6.99
C ALA A 32 -7.24 -7.38 -6.59
N ALA A 33 -6.69 -7.15 -5.40
CA ALA A 33 -5.53 -7.89 -4.88
C ALA A 33 -5.79 -9.41 -4.84
N GLY A 34 -6.95 -9.85 -4.35
CA GLY A 34 -7.32 -11.27 -4.34
C GLY A 34 -7.31 -11.88 -5.74
N LYS A 35 -7.87 -11.17 -6.73
CA LYS A 35 -7.87 -11.61 -8.13
C LYS A 35 -6.46 -11.64 -8.73
N PHE A 36 -5.67 -10.60 -8.50
CA PHE A 36 -4.30 -10.52 -9.04
C PHE A 36 -3.38 -11.60 -8.48
N VAL A 37 -3.55 -12.01 -7.23
CA VAL A 37 -2.74 -13.08 -6.66
C VAL A 37 -3.01 -14.43 -7.33
N ARG A 38 -4.24 -14.69 -7.78
CA ARG A 38 -4.57 -15.91 -8.54
C ARG A 38 -3.89 -15.96 -9.91
N LEU A 39 -3.52 -14.82 -10.47
CA LEU A 39 -2.78 -14.75 -11.73
C LEU A 39 -1.29 -15.08 -11.58
N LEU A 40 -0.77 -15.08 -10.35
CA LEU A 40 0.61 -15.43 -10.09
C LEU A 40 0.80 -16.96 -10.18
N PRO A 41 1.97 -17.45 -10.61
CA PRO A 41 2.22 -18.86 -10.91
C PRO A 41 2.47 -19.74 -9.65
N TRP A 42 1.61 -19.63 -8.64
CA TRP A 42 1.70 -20.42 -7.40
C TRP A 42 0.88 -21.70 -7.50
N SER A 43 1.10 -22.64 -6.57
CA SER A 43 0.23 -23.82 -6.46
C SER A 43 -1.16 -23.45 -5.94
N GLU A 44 -2.15 -24.30 -6.21
CA GLU A 44 -3.54 -24.12 -5.76
C GLU A 44 -3.64 -23.93 -4.25
N LYS A 45 -2.88 -24.71 -3.46
CA LYS A 45 -2.79 -24.58 -2.00
C LYS A 45 -2.33 -23.18 -1.55
N VAL A 46 -1.38 -22.59 -2.28
CA VAL A 46 -0.94 -21.22 -2.00
C VAL A 46 -1.98 -20.20 -2.41
N HIS A 47 -2.64 -20.38 -3.56
CA HIS A 47 -3.75 -19.52 -3.95
C HIS A 47 -4.86 -19.52 -2.90
N ASP A 48 -5.28 -20.68 -2.41
CA ASP A 48 -6.30 -20.80 -1.35
C ASP A 48 -5.87 -20.08 -0.06
N PHE A 49 -4.62 -20.26 0.35
CA PHE A 49 -4.07 -19.55 1.51
C PHE A 49 -4.09 -18.04 1.32
N LEU A 50 -3.60 -17.55 0.18
CA LEU A 50 -3.51 -16.12 -0.10
C LEU A 50 -4.91 -15.50 -0.27
N ASP A 51 -5.83 -16.18 -0.95
CA ASP A 51 -7.21 -15.76 -1.16
C ASP A 51 -7.96 -15.67 0.18
N SER A 52 -7.83 -16.70 1.03
CA SER A 52 -8.38 -16.70 2.39
C SER A 52 -7.78 -15.57 3.25
N THR A 53 -6.46 -15.38 3.18
CA THR A 53 -5.78 -14.33 3.97
C THR A 53 -6.19 -12.93 3.51
N ILE A 54 -6.21 -12.67 2.20
CA ILE A 54 -6.62 -11.37 1.65
C ILE A 54 -8.09 -11.10 1.92
N THR A 55 -8.98 -12.10 1.74
CA THR A 55 -10.41 -11.96 2.01
C THR A 55 -10.70 -11.74 3.49
N GLY A 56 -9.96 -12.42 4.37
CA GLY A 56 -10.05 -12.25 5.82
C GLY A 56 -9.27 -11.06 6.38
N MET A 57 -8.58 -10.28 5.54
CA MET A 57 -7.73 -9.18 5.99
C MET A 57 -8.59 -8.03 6.51
N LYS A 58 -8.40 -7.66 7.76
CA LYS A 58 -9.11 -6.53 8.37
C LYS A 58 -8.41 -5.23 8.01
N LEU A 59 -9.12 -4.35 7.30
CA LEU A 59 -8.64 -2.98 7.10
C LEU A 59 -8.83 -2.19 8.39
N VAL A 60 -7.75 -1.58 8.84
CA VAL A 60 -7.69 -0.75 10.03
C VAL A 60 -7.28 0.64 9.58
N TYR A 61 -8.26 1.50 9.41
CA TYR A 61 -8.05 2.92 9.15
C TYR A 61 -8.50 3.72 10.38
N TRP A 62 -8.58 5.06 10.26
CA TRP A 62 -8.94 5.99 11.34
C TRP A 62 -10.07 5.46 12.26
N PRO A 63 -10.14 5.91 13.52
CA PRO A 63 -11.12 5.38 14.48
C PRO A 63 -12.55 5.46 13.94
N GLU A 64 -13.21 4.31 13.88
CA GLU A 64 -14.58 4.14 13.35
C GLU A 64 -15.62 4.95 14.14
N ASN A 65 -15.34 5.24 15.41
CA ASN A 65 -16.20 6.05 16.27
C ASN A 65 -15.34 7.07 17.06
N LEU A 66 -15.62 8.36 16.84
CA LEU A 66 -14.96 9.46 17.54
C LEU A 66 -15.23 9.44 19.05
N GLU A 67 -16.44 9.08 19.48
CA GLU A 67 -16.77 8.92 20.91
C GLU A 67 -16.01 7.75 21.54
N SER A 68 -15.82 6.65 20.79
CA SER A 68 -14.97 5.54 21.23
C SER A 68 -13.51 5.95 21.30
N MET A 69 -13.06 6.85 20.42
CA MET A 69 -11.69 7.36 20.45
C MET A 69 -11.48 8.33 21.61
N ASP A 70 -12.40 9.26 21.86
CA ASP A 70 -12.30 10.20 22.99
C ASP A 70 -12.27 9.45 24.31
N ASN A 71 -13.11 8.42 24.46
CA ASN A 71 -13.05 7.53 25.61
C ASN A 71 -11.73 6.75 25.69
N ALA A 72 -11.22 6.22 24.57
CA ALA A 72 -9.95 5.49 24.54
C ALA A 72 -8.74 6.41 24.83
N LEU A 73 -8.72 7.63 24.29
CA LEU A 73 -7.70 8.64 24.54
C LEU A 73 -7.78 9.12 25.98
N SER A 74 -8.97 9.38 26.51
CA SER A 74 -9.17 9.71 27.92
C SER A 74 -8.62 8.61 28.82
N VAL A 75 -8.91 7.33 28.54
CA VAL A 75 -8.36 6.21 29.31
C VAL A 75 -6.83 6.09 29.16
N MET A 76 -6.29 6.32 27.96
CA MET A 76 -4.84 6.25 27.71
C MET A 76 -4.07 7.39 28.37
N TYR A 77 -4.66 8.58 28.40
CA TYR A 77 -4.01 9.80 28.86
C TYR A 77 -4.39 10.21 30.29
N LYS A 78 -5.36 9.55 30.94
CA LYS A 78 -5.77 9.88 32.32
C LYS A 78 -4.63 9.87 33.33
N ASP A 79 -3.64 9.00 33.10
CA ASP A 79 -2.50 8.81 34.00
C ASP A 79 -1.31 9.71 33.59
N PHE A 80 -1.41 10.47 32.49
CA PHE A 80 -0.42 11.48 32.12
C PHE A 80 -0.72 12.78 32.87
N VAL A 81 0.25 13.24 33.66
CA VAL A 81 0.19 14.53 34.36
C VAL A 81 0.15 15.66 33.33
N ASP A 82 -0.70 16.67 33.57
CA ASP A 82 -0.74 17.89 32.76
C ASP A 82 0.57 18.68 32.97
N PRO A 83 1.41 18.81 31.92
CA PRO A 83 2.68 19.52 32.03
C PRO A 83 2.51 21.02 32.32
N MET A 84 1.31 21.59 32.15
CA MET A 84 1.02 22.99 32.44
C MET A 84 0.60 23.24 33.90
N ASN A 85 0.13 22.22 34.60
CA ASN A 85 -0.43 22.35 35.95
C ASN A 85 0.53 21.92 37.06
N ASP A 86 1.51 21.07 36.72
CA ASP A 86 2.54 20.60 37.63
C ASP A 86 3.85 21.34 37.36
N SER A 87 4.49 21.86 38.40
CA SER A 87 5.79 22.56 38.36
C SER A 87 6.98 21.66 37.98
N GLN A 88 6.76 20.62 37.18
CA GLN A 88 7.76 19.65 36.78
C GLN A 88 8.59 20.19 35.61
N SER A 89 9.91 19.99 35.69
CA SER A 89 10.78 20.22 34.55
C SER A 89 10.41 19.26 33.40
N PHE A 90 10.79 19.60 32.17
CA PHE A 90 10.62 18.71 31.01
C PHE A 90 11.10 17.26 31.28
N PHE A 91 12.22 17.12 32.01
CA PHE A 91 12.75 15.80 32.40
C PHE A 91 11.84 15.07 33.40
N GLY A 92 11.23 15.78 34.35
CA GLY A 92 10.24 15.20 35.28
C GLY A 92 9.03 14.66 34.52
N TYR A 93 8.47 15.46 33.61
CA TYR A 93 7.40 15.04 32.73
C TYR A 93 7.80 13.83 31.87
N TRP A 94 8.99 13.84 31.26
CA TRP A 94 9.46 12.75 30.41
C TRP A 94 9.66 11.43 31.17
N ILE A 95 10.24 11.48 32.38
CA ILE A 95 10.37 10.31 33.24
C ILE A 95 9.00 9.77 33.66
N HIS A 96 8.07 10.67 34.02
CA HIS A 96 6.71 10.29 34.39
C HIS A 96 5.97 9.62 33.23
N ALA A 97 5.96 10.26 32.06
CA ALA A 97 5.39 9.72 30.83
C ALA A 97 5.98 8.35 30.48
N SER A 98 7.30 8.17 30.65
CA SER A 98 7.97 6.89 30.39
C SER A 98 7.50 5.78 31.35
N LYS A 99 7.31 6.08 32.64
CA LYS A 99 6.77 5.13 33.62
C LYS A 99 5.32 4.75 33.30
N VAL A 100 4.48 5.72 32.96
CA VAL A 100 3.10 5.46 32.54
C VAL A 100 3.08 4.57 31.30
N LEU A 101 3.90 4.85 30.29
CA LEU A 101 4.02 4.01 29.10
C LEU A 101 4.46 2.58 29.40
N GLN A 102 5.38 2.38 30.35
CA GLN A 102 5.78 1.03 30.79
C GLN A 102 4.61 0.27 31.43
N THR A 103 3.78 0.94 32.23
CA THR A 103 2.59 0.31 32.83
C THR A 103 1.45 0.05 31.84
N LEU A 104 1.47 0.73 30.69
CA LEU A 104 0.49 0.53 29.61
C LEU A 104 0.85 -0.68 28.73
N ASP A 105 2.11 -1.09 28.64
CA ASP A 105 2.49 -2.32 27.91
C ASP A 105 1.85 -3.58 28.53
N ASP A 106 1.60 -3.58 29.85
CA ASP A 106 0.88 -4.65 30.56
C ASP A 106 -0.66 -4.54 30.43
N ARG A 107 -1.17 -3.38 30.00
CA ARG A 107 -2.61 -3.09 29.92
C ARG A 107 -3.06 -3.03 28.47
N SER A 108 -3.63 -4.15 28.02
CA SER A 108 -4.52 -4.26 26.86
C SER A 108 -3.85 -4.17 25.48
N TYR A 109 -3.91 -5.29 24.75
CA TYR A 109 -3.67 -5.41 23.30
C TYR A 109 -4.23 -4.23 22.48
N TYR A 110 -5.38 -3.68 22.88
CA TYR A 110 -6.03 -2.52 22.26
C TYR A 110 -5.19 -1.22 22.33
N LEU A 111 -4.49 -0.96 23.43
CA LEU A 111 -3.66 0.24 23.61
C LEU A 111 -2.35 0.14 22.83
N LEU A 112 -1.78 -1.07 22.75
CA LEU A 112 -0.68 -1.37 21.81
C LEU A 112 -1.13 -1.15 20.37
N GLN A 113 -2.29 -1.67 19.97
CA GLN A 113 -2.83 -1.42 18.63
C GLN A 113 -2.97 0.09 18.34
N ILE A 114 -3.54 0.89 19.26
CA ILE A 114 -3.65 2.34 19.06
C ILE A 114 -2.24 2.98 18.98
N ARG A 115 -1.34 2.71 19.92
CA ARG A 115 0.04 3.26 19.90
C ARG A 115 0.76 2.97 18.57
N TRP A 116 0.62 1.77 18.05
CA TRP A 116 1.24 1.34 16.79
C TRP A 116 0.58 2.02 15.58
N ARG A 117 -0.75 2.18 15.60
CA ARG A 117 -1.53 2.83 14.53
C ARG A 117 -1.15 4.28 14.24
N PHE A 118 -0.62 5.01 15.22
CA PHE A 118 -0.33 6.44 15.09
C PHE A 118 1.16 6.82 15.17
N GLN A 119 2.05 5.87 15.48
CA GLN A 119 3.51 6.13 15.53
C GLN A 119 4.25 5.69 14.25
N HIS A 120 3.55 5.15 13.25
CA HIS A 120 4.19 4.59 12.08
C HIS A 120 4.56 5.65 11.03
N ARG A 121 5.81 5.57 10.58
CA ARG A 121 6.37 6.38 9.47
C ARG A 121 5.89 5.94 8.10
N ARG A 122 5.13 4.84 8.01
CA ARG A 122 4.69 4.24 6.75
C ARG A 122 3.22 4.50 6.53
N PHE A 123 2.87 4.71 5.26
CA PHE A 123 1.50 4.96 4.84
C PHE A 123 0.60 3.72 4.99
N PHE A 124 1.17 2.54 4.77
CA PHE A 124 0.47 1.26 4.86
C PHE A 124 1.36 0.22 5.53
N GLU A 125 0.82 -0.54 6.48
CA GLU A 125 1.56 -1.61 7.16
C GLU A 125 0.68 -2.84 7.35
N TYR A 126 1.20 -4.01 6.98
CA TYR A 126 0.54 -5.28 7.16
C TYR A 126 1.04 -5.97 8.43
N TYR A 127 0.12 -6.33 9.32
CA TYR A 127 0.39 -7.07 10.56
C TYR A 127 -0.06 -8.52 10.41
N TYR A 128 0.91 -9.42 10.34
CA TYR A 128 0.64 -10.80 10.02
C TYR A 128 -0.04 -11.61 11.12
N TRP A 129 0.22 -11.28 12.39
CA TRP A 129 -0.32 -12.02 13.52
C TRP A 129 -1.81 -11.77 13.72
N SER A 130 -2.31 -10.61 13.27
CA SER A 130 -3.73 -10.23 13.35
C SER A 130 -4.42 -10.21 11.99
N ASN A 131 -3.69 -10.46 10.90
CA ASN A 131 -4.16 -10.29 9.53
C ASN A 131 -4.81 -8.91 9.31
N GLU A 132 -4.14 -7.86 9.79
CA GLU A 132 -4.64 -6.48 9.71
C GLU A 132 -3.79 -5.64 8.75
N MET A 133 -4.45 -4.81 7.95
CA MET A 133 -3.80 -3.77 7.15
C MET A 133 -4.07 -2.42 7.76
N LEU A 134 -3.03 -1.80 8.32
CA LEU A 134 -3.10 -0.44 8.79
C LEU A 134 -2.98 0.54 7.63
N VAL A 135 -3.92 1.47 7.54
CA VAL A 135 -3.87 2.62 6.63
C VAL A 135 -3.68 3.88 7.46
N SER A 136 -2.51 4.50 7.32
CA SER A 136 -2.20 5.76 7.99
C SER A 136 -3.06 6.89 7.42
N HIS A 137 -3.47 7.81 8.29
CA HIS A 137 -4.14 9.04 7.89
C HIS A 137 -3.33 9.84 6.85
N ALA A 138 -2.00 9.84 6.99
CA ALA A 138 -1.11 10.52 6.04
C ALA A 138 -1.17 9.93 4.62
N ALA A 139 -1.63 8.68 4.47
CA ALA A 139 -1.81 8.06 3.15
C ALA A 139 -2.92 8.72 2.33
N LEU A 140 -3.89 9.34 3.01
CA LEU A 140 -5.06 9.96 2.39
C LEU A 140 -4.83 11.42 2.01
N ALA A 141 -3.62 11.92 2.19
CA ALA A 141 -3.26 13.27 1.80
C ALA A 141 -2.51 13.27 0.46
N GLY A 142 -2.48 14.43 -0.18
CA GLY A 142 -1.53 14.68 -1.26
C GLY A 142 -0.08 14.49 -0.74
N PRO A 143 0.83 13.90 -1.53
CA PRO A 143 0.68 13.61 -2.95
C PRO A 143 0.15 12.21 -3.29
N LEU A 144 -0.23 11.40 -2.30
CA LEU A 144 -0.62 10.01 -2.52
C LEU A 144 -2.07 9.86 -2.98
N TYR A 145 -2.98 10.63 -2.39
CA TYR A 145 -4.41 10.52 -2.61
C TYR A 145 -5.02 11.89 -2.94
N TYR A 146 -5.99 11.86 -3.86
CA TYR A 146 -6.82 13.01 -4.19
C TYR A 146 -8.27 12.56 -4.35
N ALA A 147 -9.18 13.14 -3.57
CA ALA A 147 -10.63 12.97 -3.74
C ALA A 147 -11.14 13.80 -4.94
N SER A 148 -10.76 13.42 -6.16
CA SER A 148 -11.10 14.17 -7.36
C SER A 148 -11.52 13.29 -8.52
N GLN A 149 -12.44 13.82 -9.32
CA GLN A 149 -12.87 13.25 -10.60
C GLN A 149 -12.02 13.76 -11.79
N ALA A 150 -10.96 14.54 -11.56
CA ALA A 150 -10.03 14.87 -12.62
C ALA A 150 -9.16 13.65 -12.96
N ALA A 151 -9.10 13.28 -14.23
CA ALA A 151 -8.37 12.09 -14.70
C ALA A 151 -6.90 12.04 -14.24
N VAL A 152 -6.23 13.20 -14.24
CA VAL A 152 -4.84 13.33 -13.75
C VAL A 152 -4.73 13.00 -12.26
N LEU A 153 -5.67 13.48 -11.44
CA LEU A 153 -5.66 13.26 -9.99
C LEU A 153 -6.09 11.84 -9.64
N ARG A 154 -7.00 11.23 -10.41
CA ARG A 154 -7.26 9.79 -10.33
C ARG A 154 -6.01 9.00 -10.68
N ALA A 155 -5.32 9.32 -11.78
CA ALA A 155 -4.08 8.66 -12.16
C ALA A 155 -3.01 8.76 -11.06
N ALA A 156 -2.86 9.95 -10.46
CA ALA A 156 -1.96 10.14 -9.32
C ALA A 156 -2.36 9.27 -8.11
N THR A 157 -3.65 9.18 -7.81
CA THR A 157 -4.17 8.34 -6.71
C THR A 157 -3.91 6.86 -6.95
N PHE A 158 -4.20 6.33 -8.13
CA PHE A 158 -3.94 4.92 -8.43
C PHE A 158 -2.43 4.62 -8.49
N GLY A 159 -1.64 5.52 -9.08
CA GLY A 159 -0.19 5.37 -9.18
C GLY A 159 0.53 5.44 -7.85
N GLY A 160 0.21 6.44 -7.03
CA GLY A 160 0.77 6.64 -5.69
C GLY A 160 0.09 5.75 -4.64
N PHE A 161 -1.10 6.13 -4.19
CA PHE A 161 -1.84 5.40 -3.15
C PHE A 161 -2.11 3.94 -3.52
N GLY A 162 -2.69 3.69 -4.70
CA GLY A 162 -3.10 2.34 -5.13
C GLY A 162 -1.93 1.36 -5.20
N SER A 163 -0.84 1.72 -5.88
CA SER A 163 0.34 0.86 -5.98
C SER A 163 1.00 0.58 -4.63
N ASN A 164 1.05 1.56 -3.72
CA ASN A 164 1.64 1.35 -2.39
C ASN A 164 0.76 0.48 -1.52
N PHE A 165 -0.54 0.73 -1.52
CA PHE A 165 -1.50 -0.08 -0.79
C PHE A 165 -1.44 -1.55 -1.25
N LEU A 166 -1.54 -1.78 -2.57
CA LEU A 166 -1.46 -3.13 -3.14
C LEU A 166 -0.11 -3.79 -2.83
N SER A 167 1.00 -3.06 -2.89
CA SER A 167 2.31 -3.61 -2.52
C SER A 167 2.37 -4.02 -1.05
N SER A 168 1.69 -3.31 -0.16
CA SER A 168 1.60 -3.68 1.26
C SER A 168 0.72 -4.91 1.46
N VAL A 169 -0.42 -5.02 0.75
CA VAL A 169 -1.28 -6.22 0.77
C VAL A 169 -0.48 -7.44 0.30
N LEU A 170 0.27 -7.29 -0.80
CA LEU A 170 1.09 -8.36 -1.38
C LEU A 170 2.28 -8.78 -0.49
N ARG A 171 2.54 -8.14 0.65
CA ARG A 171 3.49 -8.68 1.64
C ARG A 171 3.05 -10.02 2.20
N VAL A 172 1.76 -10.35 2.13
CA VAL A 172 1.25 -11.70 2.45
C VAL A 172 1.89 -12.79 1.59
N VAL A 173 2.28 -12.46 0.36
CA VAL A 173 2.98 -13.38 -0.55
C VAL A 173 4.38 -13.72 -0.02
N ASN A 174 5.13 -12.71 0.44
CA ASN A 174 6.44 -12.92 1.06
C ASN A 174 6.34 -13.81 2.31
N MET A 175 5.21 -13.74 3.02
CA MET A 175 4.96 -14.59 4.17
C MET A 175 4.62 -16.03 3.84
N ALA A 176 3.81 -16.25 2.80
CA ALA A 176 3.58 -17.60 2.29
C ALA A 176 4.91 -18.25 1.92
N ALA A 177 5.79 -17.50 1.24
CA ALA A 177 7.15 -17.94 0.95
C ALA A 177 7.98 -18.21 2.22
N PHE A 178 7.91 -17.34 3.24
CA PHE A 178 8.65 -17.55 4.48
C PHE A 178 8.22 -18.82 5.22
N LYS A 179 6.91 -19.04 5.38
CA LYS A 179 6.37 -20.27 6.00
C LYS A 179 6.74 -21.52 5.19
N ALA A 180 6.71 -21.42 3.86
CA ALA A 180 7.13 -22.50 2.95
C ALA A 180 8.56 -22.97 3.21
N GLN A 181 9.47 -22.01 3.43
CA GLN A 181 10.88 -22.28 3.66
C GLN A 181 11.12 -22.91 5.04
N GLU A 182 10.39 -22.47 6.07
CA GLU A 182 10.47 -23.03 7.42
C GLU A 182 9.97 -24.48 7.46
N GLU A 183 8.93 -24.81 6.67
CA GLU A 183 8.36 -26.16 6.57
C GLU A 183 9.17 -27.10 5.63
N SER A 184 10.26 -26.62 5.01
CA SER A 184 11.05 -27.36 4.00
C SER A 184 10.23 -27.86 2.80
N ASP A 185 9.13 -27.17 2.47
CA ASP A 185 8.08 -27.64 1.55
C ASP A 185 7.92 -26.72 0.32
N MET A 186 8.98 -26.01 -0.06
CA MET A 186 8.99 -25.07 -1.19
C MET A 186 8.56 -25.72 -2.52
N GLU A 187 8.86 -27.01 -2.72
CA GLU A 187 8.48 -27.76 -3.93
C GLU A 187 6.98 -28.07 -4.03
N THR A 188 6.22 -28.03 -2.93
CA THR A 188 4.75 -28.23 -2.97
C THR A 188 3.97 -26.91 -3.07
N LEU A 189 4.62 -25.78 -2.79
CA LEU A 189 3.99 -24.47 -2.73
C LEU A 189 4.16 -23.66 -4.03
N LEU A 190 5.20 -23.96 -4.79
CA LEU A 190 5.42 -23.39 -6.11
C LEU A 190 5.12 -24.44 -7.18
N SER A 191 4.40 -24.04 -8.21
CA SER A 191 4.37 -24.84 -9.44
C SER A 191 5.80 -24.98 -9.99
N PRO A 192 6.12 -26.04 -10.75
CA PRO A 192 7.40 -26.13 -11.46
C PRO A 192 7.72 -24.86 -12.27
N GLU A 193 6.69 -24.23 -12.83
CA GLU A 193 6.74 -22.92 -13.45
C GLU A 193 7.16 -21.85 -12.44
N GLY A 194 6.51 -21.77 -11.28
CA GLY A 194 6.82 -20.86 -10.17
C GLY A 194 8.26 -20.97 -9.65
N ILE A 195 8.81 -22.19 -9.54
CA ILE A 195 10.22 -22.44 -9.14
C ILE A 195 11.19 -21.90 -10.19
N LYS A 196 10.94 -22.20 -11.47
CA LYS A 196 11.74 -21.68 -12.60
C LYS A 196 11.64 -20.16 -12.70
N LEU A 197 10.47 -19.62 -12.37
CA LEU A 197 10.16 -18.20 -12.43
C LEU A 197 10.85 -17.40 -11.32
N ILE A 198 10.85 -17.92 -10.10
CA ILE A 198 11.60 -17.33 -8.98
C ILE A 198 13.10 -17.37 -9.25
N SER A 199 13.64 -18.51 -9.68
CA SER A 199 15.09 -18.65 -9.91
C SER A 199 15.67 -17.69 -10.97
N THR A 200 14.87 -17.21 -11.92
CA THR A 200 15.28 -16.20 -12.92
C THR A 200 15.23 -14.74 -12.43
N CYS A 201 14.57 -14.47 -11.30
CA CYS A 201 14.24 -13.11 -10.85
C CYS A 201 14.98 -12.66 -9.59
N GLY A 202 15.86 -13.50 -9.05
CA GLY A 202 16.39 -13.34 -7.70
C GLY A 202 15.63 -14.24 -6.73
N SER A 203 15.50 -13.86 -5.47
CA SER A 203 14.71 -14.65 -4.52
C SER A 203 13.22 -14.28 -4.62
N ALA A 204 12.31 -15.21 -4.28
CA ALA A 204 10.88 -14.93 -4.13
C ALA A 204 10.60 -13.81 -3.10
N TYR A 205 11.61 -13.50 -2.27
CA TYR A 205 11.61 -12.47 -1.25
C TYR A 205 12.04 -11.09 -1.77
N ASP A 206 12.34 -10.97 -3.05
CA ASP A 206 12.71 -9.70 -3.64
C ASP A 206 11.51 -8.74 -3.60
N ASP A 207 11.64 -7.72 -2.76
CA ASP A 207 10.68 -6.63 -2.63
C ASP A 207 10.34 -5.98 -3.98
N ARG A 208 11.18 -6.08 -5.01
CA ARG A 208 10.85 -5.60 -6.37
C ARG A 208 9.67 -6.35 -6.98
N ILE A 209 9.51 -7.64 -6.76
CA ILE A 209 8.43 -8.43 -7.39
C ILE A 209 7.07 -7.95 -6.89
N LYS A 210 6.89 -7.77 -5.58
CA LYS A 210 5.63 -7.23 -5.02
C LYS A 210 5.31 -5.85 -5.59
N HIS A 211 6.31 -4.99 -5.77
CA HIS A 211 6.12 -3.65 -6.31
C HIS A 211 5.78 -3.67 -7.81
N ILE A 212 6.38 -4.57 -8.58
CA ILE A 212 6.04 -4.75 -10.01
C ILE A 212 4.61 -5.23 -10.16
N VAL A 213 4.22 -6.28 -9.42
CA VAL A 213 2.85 -6.81 -9.45
C VAL A 213 1.86 -5.72 -8.99
N ALA A 214 2.16 -5.00 -7.92
CA ALA A 214 1.31 -3.94 -7.39
C ALA A 214 1.12 -2.77 -8.37
N VAL A 215 2.19 -2.30 -9.03
CA VAL A 215 2.08 -1.18 -9.98
C VAL A 215 1.32 -1.60 -11.25
N MET A 216 1.49 -2.84 -11.70
CA MET A 216 0.73 -3.38 -12.84
C MET A 216 -0.74 -3.57 -12.51
N ALA A 217 -1.03 -4.09 -11.32
CA ALA A 217 -2.38 -4.23 -10.79
C ALA A 217 -3.08 -2.85 -10.67
N ALA A 218 -2.41 -1.87 -10.07
CA ALA A 218 -2.91 -0.50 -9.96
C ALA A 218 -3.10 0.16 -11.33
N TRP A 219 -2.18 -0.07 -12.27
CA TRP A 219 -2.28 0.43 -13.64
C TRP A 219 -3.50 -0.15 -14.36
N ASN A 220 -3.71 -1.45 -14.25
CA ASN A 220 -4.86 -2.12 -14.83
C ASN A 220 -6.17 -1.57 -14.25
N LEU A 221 -6.25 -1.42 -12.93
CA LEU A 221 -7.39 -0.80 -12.27
C LEU A 221 -7.64 0.63 -12.76
N PHE A 222 -6.58 1.43 -12.88
CA PHE A 222 -6.68 2.80 -13.39
C PHE A 222 -7.26 2.81 -14.81
N LYS A 223 -6.74 1.97 -15.71
CA LYS A 223 -7.18 1.91 -17.11
C LYS A 223 -8.61 1.41 -17.30
N ASN A 224 -9.11 0.60 -16.37
CA ASN A 224 -10.37 -0.13 -16.58
C ASN A 224 -11.52 0.43 -15.73
N VAL A 225 -11.21 0.99 -14.56
CA VAL A 225 -12.21 1.47 -13.60
C VAL A 225 -12.24 2.98 -13.53
N ALA A 226 -11.08 3.64 -13.63
CA ALA A 226 -10.95 5.08 -13.40
C ALA A 226 -10.70 5.91 -14.67
N TRP A 227 -10.42 5.27 -15.80
CA TRP A 227 -10.18 5.92 -17.08
C TRP A 227 -11.40 5.79 -17.98
N THR A 228 -11.91 6.91 -18.45
CA THR A 228 -13.04 6.98 -19.39
C THR A 228 -12.60 7.62 -20.71
N PRO A 229 -13.22 7.29 -21.85
CA PRO A 229 -12.92 7.94 -23.13
C PRO A 229 -13.12 9.48 -23.11
N LEU A 230 -13.97 9.98 -22.22
CA LEU A 230 -14.18 11.42 -22.02
C LEU A 230 -12.98 12.11 -21.36
N ASP A 231 -12.10 11.35 -20.68
CA ASP A 231 -10.95 11.90 -19.97
C ASP A 231 -9.83 12.38 -20.90
N HIS A 232 -9.84 12.01 -22.19
CA HIS A 232 -8.81 12.41 -23.15
C HIS A 232 -8.60 13.94 -23.19
N ASN A 233 -9.66 14.73 -23.02
CA ASN A 233 -9.62 16.20 -23.10
C ASN A 233 -9.19 16.90 -21.80
N THR A 234 -9.29 16.25 -20.64
CA THR A 234 -8.90 16.80 -19.31
C THR A 234 -7.69 16.08 -18.70
N SER A 235 -6.98 15.30 -19.52
CA SER A 235 -5.95 14.35 -19.08
C SER A 235 -4.57 14.95 -18.88
N GLN A 236 -4.38 16.27 -18.98
CA GLN A 236 -3.05 16.87 -18.99
C GLN A 236 -2.83 17.83 -17.82
N VAL A 237 -1.61 17.79 -17.26
CA VAL A 237 -1.15 18.74 -16.24
C VAL A 237 0.22 19.28 -16.60
N THR A 238 0.44 20.57 -16.36
CA THR A 238 1.76 21.18 -16.52
C THR A 238 2.49 21.18 -15.20
N LEU A 239 3.64 20.50 -15.15
CA LEU A 239 4.54 20.46 -13.99
C LEU A 239 5.91 20.96 -14.43
N GLY A 240 6.39 22.07 -13.85
CA GLY A 240 7.70 22.63 -14.18
C GLY A 240 7.87 23.01 -15.65
N GLY A 241 6.81 23.53 -16.29
CA GLY A 241 6.82 23.92 -17.70
C GLY A 241 6.72 22.75 -18.71
N ARG A 242 6.53 21.51 -18.24
CA ARG A 242 6.28 20.34 -19.09
C ARG A 242 4.88 19.80 -18.88
N THR A 243 4.21 19.46 -19.98
CA THR A 243 2.87 18.88 -19.97
C THR A 243 2.96 17.37 -19.90
N PHE A 244 2.25 16.78 -18.94
CA PHE A 244 2.17 15.33 -18.74
C PHE A 244 0.74 14.86 -18.88
N ALA A 245 0.54 13.77 -19.62
CA ALA A 245 -0.73 13.05 -19.67
C ALA A 245 -0.97 12.27 -18.37
N ALA A 246 -2.23 11.95 -18.07
CA ALA A 246 -2.63 11.23 -16.87
C ALA A 246 -1.89 9.89 -16.72
N GLU A 247 -1.71 9.17 -17.82
CA GLU A 247 -0.93 7.94 -17.89
C GLU A 247 0.52 8.13 -17.43
N GLN A 248 1.16 9.24 -17.82
CA GLN A 248 2.50 9.58 -17.35
C GLN A 248 2.48 9.97 -15.87
N VAL A 249 1.44 10.70 -15.44
CA VAL A 249 1.26 11.12 -14.04
C VAL A 249 1.09 9.93 -13.11
N PHE A 250 0.43 8.85 -13.55
CA PHE A 250 0.35 7.60 -12.79
C PHE A 250 1.74 7.11 -12.37
N PHE A 251 2.66 6.94 -13.33
CA PHE A 251 4.00 6.42 -13.04
C PHE A 251 4.88 7.44 -12.30
N ILE A 252 4.69 8.74 -12.55
CA ILE A 252 5.37 9.81 -11.79
C ILE A 252 4.92 9.76 -10.32
N ALA A 253 3.63 9.60 -10.05
CA ALA A 253 3.07 9.52 -8.70
C ALA A 253 3.57 8.28 -7.96
N TYR A 254 3.62 7.13 -8.65
CA TYR A 254 4.25 5.91 -8.12
C TYR A 254 5.70 6.19 -7.68
N CYS A 255 6.54 6.76 -8.53
CA CYS A 255 7.93 7.00 -8.13
C CYS A 255 8.07 8.02 -7.01
N ARG A 256 7.24 9.09 -7.01
CA ARG A 256 7.23 10.09 -5.95
C ARG A 256 6.86 9.49 -4.59
N SER A 257 5.94 8.54 -4.56
CA SER A 257 5.56 7.86 -3.32
C SER A 257 6.68 7.05 -2.67
N LEU A 258 7.71 6.67 -3.44
CA LEU A 258 8.85 5.89 -2.95
C LEU A 258 10.05 6.75 -2.52
N CYS A 259 10.04 8.06 -2.82
CA CYS A 259 11.18 8.95 -2.57
C CYS A 259 11.58 9.04 -1.09
N GLU A 260 10.66 8.80 -0.15
CA GLU A 260 10.96 8.82 1.29
C GLU A 260 11.28 7.43 1.88
N VAL A 261 10.94 6.36 1.15
CA VAL A 261 10.88 4.99 1.71
C VAL A 261 12.10 4.15 1.34
N SER A 262 12.72 4.40 0.18
CA SER A 262 13.84 3.59 -0.31
C SER A 262 15.11 4.42 -0.52
N ALA A 263 16.19 4.07 0.19
CA ALA A 263 17.54 4.61 -0.02
C ALA A 263 18.21 4.14 -1.35
N GLY A 264 17.42 3.67 -2.32
CA GLY A 264 17.90 3.08 -3.57
C GLY A 264 16.95 3.32 -4.75
N ASN A 265 17.33 2.81 -5.92
CA ASN A 265 16.64 3.01 -7.20
C ASN A 265 15.39 2.14 -7.40
N LEU A 266 14.60 1.88 -6.35
CA LEU A 266 13.46 0.95 -6.40
C LEU A 266 12.44 1.29 -7.50
N CYS A 267 12.12 2.59 -7.66
CA CYS A 267 11.26 3.06 -8.76
C CYS A 267 11.83 2.64 -10.13
N THR A 268 13.11 2.89 -10.38
CA THR A 268 13.80 2.56 -11.63
C THR A 268 13.83 1.05 -11.86
N ASP A 269 14.20 0.27 -10.84
CA ASP A 269 14.29 -1.18 -10.90
C ASP A 269 12.93 -1.83 -11.20
N VAL A 270 11.85 -1.26 -10.66
CA VAL A 270 10.49 -1.72 -10.91
C VAL A 270 10.02 -1.28 -12.29
N LEU A 271 10.08 0.01 -12.62
CA LEU A 271 9.48 0.54 -13.84
C LEU A 271 10.24 0.13 -15.11
N SER A 272 11.54 -0.14 -15.03
CA SER A 272 12.31 -0.70 -16.16
C SER A 272 11.79 -2.05 -16.63
N LYS A 273 11.06 -2.78 -15.78
CA LYS A 273 10.46 -4.09 -16.06
C LYS A 273 9.00 -4.02 -16.53
N VAL A 274 8.33 -2.87 -16.41
CA VAL A 274 6.89 -2.70 -16.73
C VAL A 274 6.71 -2.22 -18.18
N ARG A 275 6.05 -3.00 -19.06
CA ARG A 275 5.86 -2.58 -20.47
C ARG A 275 4.98 -1.35 -20.59
N ALA A 276 3.93 -1.26 -19.78
CA ALA A 276 3.03 -0.11 -19.77
C ALA A 276 3.77 1.22 -19.53
N PHE A 277 4.80 1.21 -18.67
CA PHE A 277 5.67 2.38 -18.45
C PHE A 277 6.44 2.72 -19.73
N ALA A 278 7.16 1.74 -20.29
CA ALA A 278 7.96 1.94 -21.50
C ALA A 278 7.11 2.43 -22.68
N ALA A 279 5.88 1.92 -22.83
CA ALA A 279 4.94 2.38 -23.85
C ALA A 279 4.48 3.83 -23.60
N THR A 280 4.12 4.15 -22.35
CA THR A 280 3.64 5.48 -21.94
C THR A 280 4.70 6.57 -22.17
N PHE A 281 5.97 6.27 -21.94
CA PHE A 281 7.09 7.20 -22.15
C PHE A 281 7.83 6.99 -23.47
N LYS A 282 7.34 6.10 -24.35
CA LYS A 282 7.95 5.77 -25.64
C LYS A 282 9.44 5.41 -25.52
N CYS A 283 9.79 4.62 -24.51
CA CYS A 283 11.17 4.20 -24.26
C CYS A 283 11.66 3.22 -25.34
N LYS A 284 12.85 3.49 -25.91
CA LYS A 284 13.50 2.59 -26.87
C LYS A 284 13.78 1.23 -26.22
N VAL A 285 13.46 0.14 -26.93
CA VAL A 285 13.76 -1.24 -26.49
C VAL A 285 15.25 -1.39 -26.17
N GLY A 286 15.56 -1.99 -25.03
CA GLY A 286 16.93 -2.17 -24.54
C GLY A 286 17.55 -0.93 -23.88
N ALA A 287 16.83 0.20 -23.80
CA ALA A 287 17.24 1.31 -22.96
C ALA A 287 17.14 0.93 -21.47
N HIS A 288 17.83 1.68 -20.61
CA HIS A 288 17.83 1.43 -19.17
C HIS A 288 16.42 1.32 -18.55
N MET A 289 15.48 2.14 -19.02
CA MET A 289 14.08 2.12 -18.58
C MET A 289 13.15 1.21 -19.41
N HIS A 290 13.72 0.38 -20.29
CA HIS A 290 13.01 -0.62 -21.08
C HIS A 290 13.91 -1.85 -21.22
N SER A 291 14.19 -2.50 -20.09
CA SER A 291 15.08 -3.66 -20.03
C SER A 291 14.51 -4.83 -20.85
N LEU A 292 15.40 -5.53 -21.56
CA LEU A 292 15.10 -6.83 -22.16
C LEU A 292 15.19 -7.97 -21.14
N ASP A 293 15.96 -7.77 -20.08
CA ASP A 293 16.04 -8.68 -18.93
C ASP A 293 14.82 -8.45 -18.04
N ARG A 294 13.70 -9.02 -18.47
CA ARG A 294 12.45 -9.04 -17.71
C ARG A 294 12.33 -10.35 -16.98
N CYS A 295 11.84 -10.23 -15.77
CA CYS A 295 11.38 -11.35 -14.99
C CYS A 295 10.29 -12.13 -15.71
N GLY A 296 10.45 -13.44 -15.88
CA GLY A 296 9.41 -14.28 -16.49
C GLY A 296 8.07 -14.18 -15.76
N VAL A 297 8.09 -13.94 -14.43
CA VAL A 297 6.86 -13.77 -13.61
C VAL A 297 6.10 -12.55 -14.06
N VAL A 298 6.84 -11.48 -14.35
CA VAL A 298 6.27 -10.20 -14.75
C VAL A 298 5.67 -10.32 -16.14
N GLU A 299 6.35 -11.02 -17.05
CA GLU A 299 5.85 -11.24 -18.40
C GLU A 299 4.60 -12.13 -18.43
N ASP A 300 4.60 -13.26 -17.72
CA ASP A 300 3.43 -14.14 -17.64
C ASP A 300 2.25 -13.43 -16.96
N PHE A 301 2.49 -12.75 -15.84
CA PHE A 301 1.47 -11.96 -15.15
C PHE A 301 0.90 -10.85 -16.06
N GLU A 302 1.74 -10.14 -16.81
CA GLU A 302 1.30 -9.11 -17.75
C GLU A 302 0.42 -9.68 -18.87
N ASN A 303 0.83 -10.82 -19.43
CA ASN A 303 0.07 -11.50 -20.49
C ASN A 303 -1.28 -12.00 -19.96
N ARG A 304 -1.32 -12.58 -18.75
CA ARG A 304 -2.56 -13.02 -18.10
C ARG A 304 -3.49 -11.85 -17.78
N LEU A 305 -2.94 -10.75 -17.28
CA LEU A 305 -3.70 -9.51 -17.06
C LEU A 305 -4.35 -8.97 -18.33
N GLN A 306 -3.67 -9.08 -19.47
CA GLN A 306 -4.23 -8.65 -20.77
C GLN A 306 -5.30 -9.62 -21.30
N ASN A 307 -5.19 -10.90 -20.98
CA ASN A 307 -6.08 -11.95 -21.47
C ASN A 307 -7.35 -12.14 -20.64
N GLU A 308 -7.33 -11.80 -19.35
CA GLU A 308 -8.57 -11.78 -18.55
C GLU A 308 -9.46 -10.62 -19.01
N SER A 309 -10.60 -10.97 -19.62
CA SER A 309 -11.61 -9.99 -20.00
C SER A 309 -12.08 -9.25 -18.76
N MET A 310 -11.88 -7.93 -18.74
CA MET A 310 -12.05 -7.06 -17.57
C MET A 310 -13.42 -7.16 -16.88
N GLY A 311 -14.45 -7.66 -17.58
CA GLY A 311 -15.79 -7.90 -17.03
C GLY A 311 -15.91 -9.05 -16.03
N SER A 312 -14.91 -9.93 -15.89
CA SER A 312 -14.88 -10.95 -14.81
C SER A 312 -14.17 -10.45 -13.55
N ILE A 313 -13.43 -9.33 -13.65
CA ILE A 313 -12.63 -8.77 -12.55
C ILE A 313 -13.43 -7.78 -11.69
N PHE A 314 -14.57 -7.27 -12.15
CA PHE A 314 -15.39 -6.29 -11.41
C PHE A 314 -16.86 -6.69 -11.31
#